data_AF-A0A8T4RQP6-F1
#
_entry.id   AF-A0A8T4RQP6-F1
#
_cell.length_a   1.000
_cell.length_b   1.000
_cell.length_c   1.000
_cell.angle_alpha   90.00
_cell.angle_beta   90.00
_cell.angle_gamma   90.00
#
_symmetry.space_group_name_H-M   'P 1'
#
loop_
_entity.id
_entity.type
_entity.pdbx_description
1 polymer ?
#
loop_
_entity_poly.entity_id
_entity_poly.type
_entity_poly.pdbx_seq_one_letter_code
_entity_poly.pdbx_strand_id
1 'polypeptide(L)'
;MDIDEFLDREVQAKSSGQKGEKQESHEHSHKVMEEVRGTYGKDDYLHSISVALEKENFEAAEKLYIGLWEHMKGASWDSSLYEDIFAVGQRIRQSLSKFHEKIGRRISYADGEVAKAAAALQKGDHKTALSHYSEANDIYNELPVFMHAERRELQRKVFGLYSEIKEKIDEKLVNNFEESLRRIYSLISDSMRALEGNDFQSAKKSYEECLLEFRSLPLGFLDERVQAASRIMDLYRQVAIKIRIRELEGQLLSGKGTEAPGMQGMQKRDAESRSEMLRNLLVQKRISSARKRMDSGDYGGAKPDLESALKLDPHNPDGLNLMKELMQGG
;
A
#
# COMPACT_ATOMS: atom_id res chain seq x y z
N MET A 1 -4.58 3.92 1.19
CA MET A 1 -4.40 2.47 1.05
C MET A 1 -2.92 2.23 1.17
N ASP A 2 -2.53 1.50 2.21
CA ASP A 2 -1.12 1.20 2.46
C ASP A 2 -0.64 0.15 1.45
N ILE A 3 0.59 0.26 0.97
CA ILE A 3 1.14 -0.65 -0.05
C ILE A 3 1.19 -2.08 0.50
N ASP A 4 1.47 -2.22 1.80
CA ASP A 4 1.52 -3.51 2.49
C ASP A 4 0.12 -4.15 2.59
N GLU A 5 -0.92 -3.35 2.82
CA GLU A 5 -2.31 -3.83 2.89
C GLU A 5 -2.82 -4.34 1.51
N PHE A 6 -2.35 -3.74 0.41
CA PHE A 6 -2.62 -4.22 -0.95
C PHE A 6 -1.89 -5.53 -1.26
N LEU A 7 -0.60 -5.62 -0.90
CA LEU A 7 0.22 -6.81 -1.14
C LEU A 7 -0.26 -8.01 -0.31
N ASP A 8 -0.66 -7.80 0.95
CA ASP A 8 -1.22 -8.86 1.79
C ASP A 8 -2.55 -9.38 1.25
N ARG A 9 -3.40 -8.50 0.70
CA ARG A 9 -4.64 -8.91 0.02
C ARG A 9 -4.35 -9.75 -1.23
N GLU A 10 -3.33 -9.39 -1.99
CA GLU A 10 -2.95 -10.11 -3.21
C GLU A 10 -2.28 -11.46 -2.92
N VAL A 11 -1.48 -11.55 -1.86
CA VAL A 11 -0.86 -12.80 -1.38
C VAL A 11 -1.90 -13.73 -0.75
N GLN A 12 -2.89 -13.20 -0.02
CA GLN A 12 -4.04 -13.97 0.47
C GLN A 12 -4.93 -14.48 -0.68
N ALA A 13 -5.13 -13.68 -1.74
CA ALA A 13 -5.86 -14.11 -2.93
C ALA A 13 -5.14 -15.24 -3.71
N LYS A 14 -3.79 -15.20 -3.79
CA LYS A 14 -3.00 -16.26 -4.47
C LYS A 14 -2.89 -17.54 -3.64
N SER A 15 -2.78 -17.44 -2.32
CA SER A 15 -2.70 -18.60 -1.43
C SER A 15 -4.04 -19.32 -1.23
N SER A 16 -5.17 -18.61 -1.36
CA SER A 16 -6.51 -19.23 -1.38
C SER A 16 -6.91 -19.81 -2.74
N GLY A 17 -6.47 -19.22 -3.87
CA GLY A 17 -6.84 -19.70 -5.20
C GLY A 17 -6.16 -21.00 -5.64
N GLN A 18 -4.90 -21.26 -5.24
CA GLN A 18 -4.10 -22.29 -5.91
C GLN A 18 -4.25 -23.73 -5.40
N LYS A 19 -4.93 -23.95 -4.26
CA LYS A 19 -5.24 -25.31 -3.75
C LYS A 19 -6.73 -25.67 -3.71
N GLY A 20 -7.64 -24.73 -3.97
CA GLY A 20 -9.10 -24.98 -3.99
C GLY A 20 -9.74 -25.02 -5.39
N GLU A 21 -9.27 -24.21 -6.35
CA GLU A 21 -10.01 -24.00 -7.61
C GLU A 21 -10.07 -25.21 -8.57
N LYS A 22 -9.14 -26.17 -8.46
CA LYS A 22 -9.17 -27.36 -9.33
C LYS A 22 -10.15 -28.44 -8.89
N GLN A 23 -10.58 -28.44 -7.62
CA GLN A 23 -11.54 -29.42 -7.12
C GLN A 23 -12.96 -28.85 -7.02
N GLU A 24 -13.11 -27.57 -6.64
CA GLU A 24 -14.43 -26.93 -6.57
C GLU A 24 -15.03 -26.63 -7.95
N SER A 25 -14.23 -26.32 -8.98
CA SER A 25 -14.78 -26.10 -10.33
C SER A 25 -15.38 -27.37 -10.93
N HIS A 26 -14.84 -28.55 -10.61
CA HIS A 26 -15.39 -29.83 -11.06
C HIS A 26 -16.64 -30.24 -10.26
N GLU A 27 -16.66 -30.08 -8.93
CA GLU A 27 -17.84 -30.38 -8.11
C GLU A 27 -18.99 -29.39 -8.36
N HIS A 28 -18.70 -28.10 -8.53
CA HIS A 28 -19.73 -27.10 -8.83
C HIS A 28 -20.28 -27.26 -10.25
N SER A 29 -19.44 -27.62 -11.23
CA SER A 29 -19.90 -27.97 -12.58
C SER A 29 -20.81 -29.19 -12.57
N HIS A 30 -20.48 -30.22 -11.79
CA HIS A 30 -21.33 -31.42 -11.65
C HIS A 30 -22.68 -31.12 -10.98
N LYS A 31 -22.70 -30.28 -9.93
CA LYS A 31 -23.92 -29.93 -9.19
C LYS A 31 -24.88 -29.07 -10.02
N VAL A 32 -24.35 -28.12 -10.79
CA VAL A 32 -25.15 -27.31 -11.73
C VAL A 32 -25.69 -28.18 -12.87
N MET A 33 -24.95 -29.19 -13.34
CA MET A 33 -25.47 -30.14 -14.33
C MET A 33 -26.59 -31.04 -13.79
N GLU A 34 -26.61 -31.37 -12.50
CA GLU A 34 -27.70 -32.14 -11.89
C GLU A 34 -28.99 -31.32 -11.73
N GLU A 35 -28.91 -30.03 -11.39
CA GLU A 35 -30.09 -29.15 -11.29
C GLU A 35 -30.74 -28.87 -12.66
N VAL A 36 -29.97 -28.84 -13.75
CA VAL A 36 -30.48 -28.55 -15.10
C VAL A 36 -31.13 -29.80 -15.75
N ARG A 37 -30.87 -31.00 -15.23
CA ARG A 37 -31.35 -32.27 -15.82
C ARG A 37 -32.86 -32.50 -15.75
N GLY A 38 -33.62 -31.64 -15.05
CA GLY A 38 -34.99 -31.93 -14.62
C GLY A 38 -36.15 -31.63 -15.59
N THR A 39 -36.11 -30.58 -16.41
CA THR A 39 -37.38 -30.10 -17.04
C THR A 39 -37.26 -29.35 -18.37
N TYR A 40 -36.07 -29.20 -18.95
CA TYR A 40 -35.94 -28.41 -20.19
C TYR A 40 -36.24 -29.24 -21.44
N GLY A 41 -37.18 -28.76 -22.25
CA GLY A 41 -37.36 -29.22 -23.62
C GLY A 41 -36.24 -28.71 -24.53
N LYS A 42 -36.08 -29.32 -25.72
CA LYS A 42 -35.09 -28.91 -26.74
C LYS A 42 -35.16 -27.40 -27.03
N ASP A 43 -36.36 -26.87 -27.24
CA ASP A 43 -36.56 -25.46 -27.58
C ASP A 43 -36.12 -24.52 -26.45
N ASP A 44 -36.23 -24.98 -25.20
CA ASP A 44 -35.80 -24.21 -24.04
C ASP A 44 -34.28 -24.08 -23.98
N TYR A 45 -33.52 -25.11 -24.36
CA TYR A 45 -32.06 -25.03 -24.46
C TYR A 45 -31.64 -24.02 -25.53
N LEU A 46 -32.22 -24.10 -26.72
CA LEU A 46 -31.89 -23.20 -27.84
C LEU A 46 -32.18 -21.73 -27.48
N HIS A 47 -33.33 -21.48 -26.84
CA HIS A 47 -33.69 -20.17 -26.34
C HIS A 47 -32.73 -19.69 -25.23
N SER A 48 -32.43 -20.54 -24.24
CA SER A 48 -31.54 -20.19 -23.11
C SER A 48 -30.12 -19.89 -23.57
N ILE A 49 -29.59 -20.65 -24.54
CA ILE A 49 -28.28 -20.37 -25.14
C ILE A 49 -28.30 -18.99 -25.81
N SER A 50 -29.37 -18.68 -26.56
CA SER A 50 -29.49 -17.37 -27.22
C SER A 50 -29.53 -16.23 -26.20
N VAL A 51 -30.31 -16.38 -25.12
CA VAL A 51 -30.37 -15.42 -24.01
C VAL A 51 -29.03 -15.27 -23.30
N ALA A 52 -28.29 -16.37 -23.08
CA ALA A 52 -26.97 -16.33 -22.47
C ALA A 52 -25.95 -15.60 -23.36
N LEU A 53 -25.99 -15.84 -24.67
CA LEU A 53 -25.14 -15.15 -25.65
C LEU A 53 -25.48 -13.65 -25.74
N GLU A 54 -26.76 -13.27 -25.70
CA GLU A 54 -27.19 -11.87 -25.67
C GLU A 54 -26.68 -11.13 -24.42
N LYS A 55 -26.57 -11.84 -23.30
CA LYS A 55 -26.02 -11.33 -22.03
C LYS A 55 -24.50 -11.39 -21.95
N GLU A 56 -23.80 -11.78 -23.02
CA GLU A 56 -22.34 -12.03 -23.04
C GLU A 56 -21.87 -13.04 -21.96
N ASN A 57 -22.78 -13.92 -21.47
CA ASN A 57 -22.46 -14.94 -20.49
C ASN A 57 -22.03 -16.24 -21.20
N PHE A 58 -20.81 -16.25 -21.71
CA PHE A 58 -20.26 -17.38 -22.49
C PHE A 58 -20.12 -18.67 -21.66
N GLU A 59 -19.86 -18.57 -20.35
CA GLU A 59 -19.79 -19.75 -19.48
C GLU A 59 -21.14 -20.43 -19.36
N ALA A 60 -22.22 -19.66 -19.16
CA ALA A 60 -23.58 -20.20 -19.16
C ALA A 60 -23.96 -20.76 -20.53
N ALA A 61 -23.61 -20.06 -21.62
CA ALA A 61 -23.87 -20.53 -22.98
C ALA A 61 -23.16 -21.85 -23.29
N GLU A 62 -21.91 -22.01 -22.84
CA GLU A 62 -21.15 -23.26 -22.97
C GLU A 62 -21.79 -24.40 -22.17
N LYS A 63 -22.13 -24.18 -20.90
CA LYS A 63 -22.80 -25.19 -20.06
C LYS A 63 -24.13 -25.64 -20.67
N LEU A 64 -24.94 -24.70 -21.15
CA LEU A 64 -26.21 -25.00 -21.82
C LEU A 64 -26.00 -25.75 -23.13
N TYR A 65 -24.97 -25.41 -23.91
CA TYR A 65 -24.62 -26.12 -25.13
C TYR A 65 -24.18 -27.57 -24.86
N ILE A 66 -23.35 -27.79 -23.83
CA ILE A 66 -22.96 -29.14 -23.39
C ILE A 66 -24.19 -29.92 -22.91
N GLY A 67 -25.09 -29.29 -22.14
CA GLY A 67 -26.33 -29.90 -21.67
C GLY A 67 -27.25 -30.32 -22.83
N LEU A 68 -27.36 -29.48 -23.86
CA LEU A 68 -28.06 -29.82 -25.11
C LEU A 68 -27.43 -31.06 -25.76
N TRP A 69 -26.10 -31.13 -25.87
CA TRP A 69 -25.40 -32.31 -26.39
C TRP A 69 -25.67 -33.58 -25.60
N GLU A 70 -25.67 -33.53 -24.26
CA GLU A 70 -26.00 -34.68 -23.42
C GLU A 70 -27.45 -35.13 -23.59
N HIS A 71 -28.40 -34.20 -23.65
CA HIS A 71 -29.81 -34.51 -23.88
C HIS A 71 -30.02 -35.22 -25.23
N MET A 72 -29.25 -34.84 -26.25
CA MET A 72 -29.34 -35.43 -27.59
C MET A 72 -28.73 -36.82 -27.71
N LYS A 73 -27.87 -37.28 -26.78
CA LYS A 73 -27.24 -38.62 -26.86
C LYS A 73 -28.25 -39.77 -26.86
N GLY A 74 -29.49 -39.56 -26.39
CA GLY A 74 -30.57 -40.54 -26.40
C GLY A 74 -31.64 -40.32 -27.48
N ALA A 75 -31.55 -39.25 -28.28
CA ALA A 75 -32.54 -38.90 -29.29
C ALA A 75 -32.20 -39.50 -30.67
N SER A 76 -33.21 -39.79 -31.48
CA SER A 76 -33.01 -40.16 -32.88
C SER A 76 -32.50 -38.94 -33.66
N TRP A 77 -31.34 -39.05 -34.27
CA TRP A 77 -30.77 -38.01 -35.13
C TRP A 77 -31.66 -37.79 -36.35
N ASP A 78 -32.30 -36.62 -36.44
CA ASP A 78 -32.96 -36.14 -37.64
C ASP A 78 -32.23 -34.92 -38.22
N SER A 79 -32.55 -34.58 -39.47
CA SER A 79 -31.90 -33.48 -40.20
C SER A 79 -32.16 -32.13 -39.53
N SER A 80 -33.34 -31.93 -38.94
CA SER A 80 -33.72 -30.68 -38.29
C SER A 80 -32.92 -30.46 -37.00
N LEU A 81 -32.67 -31.50 -36.20
CA LEU A 81 -31.82 -31.41 -35.03
C LEU A 81 -30.39 -31.01 -35.39
N TYR A 82 -29.84 -31.59 -36.46
CA TYR A 82 -28.52 -31.20 -36.95
C TYR A 82 -28.48 -29.74 -37.38
N GLU A 83 -29.48 -29.28 -38.14
CA GLU A 83 -29.60 -27.89 -38.57
C GLU A 83 -29.68 -26.92 -37.38
N ASP A 84 -30.44 -27.25 -36.33
CA ASP A 84 -30.55 -26.43 -35.12
C ASP A 84 -29.23 -26.33 -34.35
N ILE A 85 -28.54 -27.44 -34.13
CA ILE A 85 -27.23 -27.45 -33.46
C ILE A 85 -26.23 -26.66 -34.29
N PHE A 86 -26.21 -26.86 -35.60
CA PHE A 86 -25.33 -26.14 -36.50
C PHE A 86 -25.60 -24.64 -36.44
N ALA A 87 -26.87 -24.23 -36.47
CA ALA A 87 -27.28 -22.83 -36.35
C ALA A 87 -26.85 -22.22 -35.01
N VAL A 88 -27.01 -22.93 -33.89
CA VAL A 88 -26.51 -22.50 -32.58
C VAL A 88 -24.99 -22.36 -32.58
N GLY A 89 -24.27 -23.35 -33.12
CA GLY A 89 -22.82 -23.31 -33.24
C GLY A 89 -22.34 -22.09 -34.05
N GLN A 90 -23.03 -21.75 -35.14
CA GLN A 90 -22.73 -20.53 -35.91
C GLN A 90 -23.01 -19.26 -35.10
N ARG A 91 -24.12 -19.18 -34.36
CA ARG A 91 -24.41 -18.03 -33.48
C ARG A 91 -23.36 -17.87 -32.39
N ILE A 92 -22.95 -18.96 -31.72
CA ILE A 92 -21.88 -18.93 -30.71
C ILE A 92 -20.59 -18.38 -31.33
N ARG A 93 -20.16 -18.90 -32.50
CA ARG A 93 -18.95 -18.41 -33.19
C ARG A 93 -19.04 -16.94 -33.54
N GLN A 94 -20.17 -16.48 -34.06
CA GLN A 94 -20.38 -15.06 -34.42
C GLN A 94 -20.35 -14.16 -33.18
N SER A 95 -21.03 -14.53 -32.10
CA SER A 95 -21.01 -13.79 -30.83
C SER A 95 -19.62 -13.77 -30.22
N LEU A 96 -18.92 -14.90 -30.23
CA LEU A 96 -17.56 -15.01 -29.72
C LEU A 96 -16.58 -14.16 -30.55
N SER A 97 -16.73 -14.11 -31.86
CA SER A 97 -15.91 -13.24 -32.74
C SER A 97 -16.11 -11.76 -32.42
N LYS A 98 -17.37 -11.30 -32.31
CA LYS A 98 -17.70 -9.91 -31.91
C LYS A 98 -17.15 -9.57 -30.53
N PHE A 99 -17.23 -10.53 -29.60
CA PHE A 99 -16.69 -10.39 -28.27
C PHE A 99 -15.16 -10.27 -28.27
N HIS A 100 -14.45 -11.12 -29.02
CA HIS A 100 -12.99 -11.01 -29.19
C HIS A 100 -12.59 -9.67 -29.80
N GLU A 101 -13.33 -9.14 -30.77
CA GLU A 101 -13.07 -7.81 -31.33
C GLU A 101 -13.25 -6.70 -30.29
N LYS A 102 -14.31 -6.76 -29.47
CA LYS A 102 -14.57 -5.83 -28.37
C LYS A 102 -13.44 -5.88 -27.34
N ILE A 103 -13.06 -7.07 -26.88
CA ILE A 103 -11.96 -7.24 -25.91
C ILE A 103 -10.62 -6.83 -26.51
N GLY A 104 -10.35 -7.16 -27.78
CA GLY A 104 -9.13 -6.75 -28.47
C GLY A 104 -8.95 -5.24 -28.47
N ARG A 105 -10.02 -4.46 -28.71
CA ARG A 105 -9.98 -2.99 -28.58
C ARG A 105 -9.67 -2.53 -27.16
N ARG A 106 -10.20 -3.19 -26.14
CA ARG A 106 -9.91 -2.87 -24.73
C ARG A 106 -8.47 -3.19 -24.35
N ILE A 107 -7.94 -4.32 -24.81
CA ILE A 107 -6.53 -4.68 -24.62
C ILE A 107 -5.62 -3.65 -25.28
N SER A 108 -5.90 -3.25 -26.52
CA SER A 108 -5.14 -2.19 -27.20
C SER A 108 -5.20 -0.85 -26.47
N TYR A 109 -6.34 -0.51 -25.87
CA TYR A 109 -6.46 0.68 -25.03
C TYR A 109 -5.60 0.54 -23.76
N ALA A 110 -5.65 -0.60 -23.07
CA ALA A 110 -4.81 -0.87 -21.89
C ALA A 110 -3.32 -0.81 -22.23
N ASP A 111 -2.89 -1.34 -23.38
CA ASP A 111 -1.51 -1.20 -23.87
C ASP A 111 -1.13 0.27 -24.09
N GLY A 112 -2.06 1.08 -24.60
CA GLY A 112 -1.91 2.53 -24.71
C GLY A 112 -1.74 3.22 -23.35
N GLU A 113 -2.52 2.82 -22.35
CA GLU A 113 -2.40 3.32 -20.97
C GLU A 113 -1.06 2.92 -20.33
N VAL A 114 -0.60 1.68 -20.55
CA VAL A 114 0.73 1.24 -20.10
C VAL A 114 1.84 2.10 -20.73
N ALA A 115 1.75 2.38 -22.03
CA ALA A 115 2.73 3.23 -22.72
C ALA A 115 2.72 4.68 -22.21
N LYS A 116 1.55 5.26 -21.95
CA LYS A 116 1.41 6.60 -21.36
C LYS A 116 1.98 6.64 -19.95
N ALA A 117 1.71 5.62 -19.14
CA ALA A 117 2.25 5.51 -17.79
C ALA A 117 3.78 5.46 -17.80
N ALA A 118 4.37 4.64 -18.67
CA ALA A 118 5.82 4.56 -18.85
C ALA A 118 6.42 5.91 -19.30
N ALA A 119 5.75 6.61 -20.22
CA ALA A 119 6.19 7.94 -20.65
C ALA A 119 6.08 9.01 -19.54
N ALA A 120 5.04 8.94 -18.70
CA ALA A 120 4.91 9.81 -17.53
C ALA A 120 5.99 9.50 -16.49
N LEU A 121 6.31 8.22 -16.29
CA LEU A 121 7.37 7.77 -15.39
C LEU A 121 8.75 8.28 -15.82
N GLN A 122 9.07 8.23 -17.11
CA GLN A 122 10.30 8.81 -17.66
C GLN A 122 10.43 10.32 -17.44
N LYS A 123 9.30 11.04 -17.32
CA LYS A 123 9.26 12.47 -17.00
C LYS A 123 9.32 12.76 -15.49
N GLY A 124 9.32 11.73 -14.63
CA GLY A 124 9.24 11.87 -13.18
C GLY A 124 7.85 12.24 -12.65
N ASP A 125 6.81 12.18 -13.49
CA ASP A 125 5.43 12.42 -13.08
C ASP A 125 4.77 11.13 -12.58
N HIS A 126 5.12 10.74 -11.35
CA HIS A 126 4.63 9.51 -10.73
C HIS A 126 3.12 9.49 -10.53
N LYS A 127 2.49 10.66 -10.33
CA LYS A 127 1.03 10.75 -10.11
C LYS A 127 0.28 10.39 -11.38
N THR A 128 0.69 10.96 -12.51
CA THR A 128 0.11 10.63 -13.81
C THR A 128 0.41 9.19 -14.21
N ALA A 129 1.62 8.69 -13.93
CA ALA A 129 1.97 7.28 -14.17
C ALA A 129 1.06 6.32 -13.39
N LEU A 130 0.80 6.58 -12.10
CA LEU A 130 -0.11 5.77 -11.28
C LEU A 130 -1.56 5.80 -11.77
N SER A 131 -2.03 6.96 -12.28
CA SER A 131 -3.38 7.08 -12.86
C SER A 131 -3.54 6.16 -14.07
N HIS A 132 -2.62 6.23 -15.03
CA HIS A 132 -2.64 5.39 -16.22
C HIS A 132 -2.44 3.91 -15.89
N TYR A 133 -1.58 3.59 -14.91
CA TYR A 133 -1.46 2.23 -14.39
C TYR A 133 -2.80 1.69 -13.84
N SER A 134 -3.53 2.50 -13.07
CA SER A 134 -4.84 2.11 -12.52
C SER A 134 -5.82 1.75 -13.64
N GLU A 135 -5.92 2.59 -14.67
CA GLU A 135 -6.81 2.35 -15.82
C GLU A 135 -6.46 1.03 -16.54
N ALA A 136 -5.17 0.77 -16.78
CA ALA A 136 -4.72 -0.48 -17.38
C ALA A 136 -5.04 -1.70 -16.50
N ASN A 137 -4.88 -1.57 -15.18
CA ASN A 137 -5.16 -2.62 -14.22
C ASN A 137 -6.65 -2.94 -14.10
N ASP A 138 -7.52 -1.93 -14.17
CA ASP A 138 -8.97 -2.11 -14.17
C ASP A 138 -9.42 -2.93 -15.39
N ILE A 139 -8.88 -2.62 -16.57
CA ILE A 139 -9.17 -3.40 -17.78
C ILE A 139 -8.67 -4.83 -17.65
N TYR A 140 -7.47 -5.04 -17.07
CA TYR A 140 -6.96 -6.38 -16.80
C TYR A 140 -7.88 -7.19 -15.88
N ASN A 141 -8.44 -6.57 -14.83
CA ASN A 141 -9.36 -7.21 -13.90
C ASN A 141 -10.72 -7.53 -14.53
N GLU A 142 -11.13 -6.77 -15.55
CA GLU A 142 -12.35 -7.01 -16.32
C GLU A 142 -12.21 -8.06 -17.43
N LEU A 143 -10.99 -8.56 -17.71
CA LEU A 143 -10.79 -9.60 -18.71
C LEU A 143 -11.41 -10.94 -18.26
N PRO A 144 -12.21 -11.60 -19.11
CA PRO A 144 -12.78 -12.89 -18.78
C PRO A 144 -11.72 -13.95 -18.47
N VAL A 145 -12.05 -14.84 -17.55
CA VAL A 145 -11.13 -15.89 -17.10
C VAL A 145 -10.67 -16.80 -18.25
N PHE A 146 -11.55 -17.10 -19.22
CA PHE A 146 -11.22 -17.97 -20.36
C PHE A 146 -10.20 -17.38 -21.34
N MET A 147 -9.95 -16.06 -21.30
CA MET A 147 -8.95 -15.38 -22.16
C MET A 147 -7.54 -15.47 -21.58
N HIS A 148 -7.09 -16.69 -21.32
CA HIS A 148 -5.87 -16.94 -20.55
C HIS A 148 -4.61 -16.35 -21.19
N ALA A 149 -4.50 -16.36 -22.53
CA ALA A 149 -3.31 -15.91 -23.23
C ALA A 149 -3.16 -14.38 -23.16
N GLU A 150 -4.21 -13.66 -23.54
CA GLU A 150 -4.30 -12.22 -23.53
C GLU A 150 -4.19 -11.67 -22.11
N ARG A 151 -4.90 -12.30 -21.16
CA ARG A 151 -4.84 -11.91 -19.74
C ARG A 151 -3.43 -12.06 -19.19
N ARG A 152 -2.71 -13.15 -19.50
CA ARG A 152 -1.32 -13.36 -19.08
C ARG A 152 -0.37 -12.34 -19.71
N GLU A 153 -0.59 -11.98 -20.97
CA GLU A 153 0.22 -10.96 -21.62
C GLU A 153 0.03 -9.58 -20.96
N LEU A 154 -1.22 -9.14 -20.79
CA LEU A 154 -1.52 -7.86 -20.15
C LEU A 154 -1.05 -7.84 -18.69
N GLN A 155 -1.22 -8.94 -17.96
CA GLN A 155 -0.71 -9.09 -16.59
C GLN A 155 0.80 -8.84 -16.49
N ARG A 156 1.59 -9.40 -17.41
CA ARG A 156 3.04 -9.18 -17.43
C ARG A 156 3.38 -7.71 -17.65
N LYS A 157 2.67 -7.02 -18.56
CA LYS A 157 2.87 -5.60 -18.85
C LYS A 157 2.50 -4.73 -17.64
N VAL A 158 1.32 -4.95 -17.06
CA VAL A 158 0.81 -4.21 -15.90
C VAL A 158 1.71 -4.39 -14.68
N PHE A 159 2.15 -5.62 -14.38
CA PHE A 159 3.08 -5.86 -13.25
C PHE A 159 4.49 -5.35 -13.50
N GLY A 160 4.98 -5.42 -14.75
CA GLY A 160 6.25 -4.79 -15.12
C GLY A 160 6.22 -3.29 -14.83
N LEU A 161 5.18 -2.61 -15.31
CA LEU A 161 4.96 -1.18 -15.07
C LEU A 161 4.83 -0.85 -13.57
N TYR A 162 4.08 -1.64 -12.80
CA TYR A 162 3.97 -1.44 -11.34
C TYR A 162 5.34 -1.51 -10.66
N SER A 163 6.16 -2.50 -11.03
CA SER A 163 7.49 -2.69 -10.46
C SER A 163 8.40 -1.49 -10.76
N GLU A 164 8.36 -1.00 -12.01
CA GLU A 164 9.10 0.20 -12.42
C GLU A 164 8.63 1.47 -11.69
N ILE A 165 7.31 1.66 -11.56
CA ILE A 165 6.75 2.80 -10.83
C ILE A 165 7.20 2.75 -9.36
N LYS A 166 7.12 1.58 -8.72
CA LYS A 166 7.54 1.39 -7.34
C LYS A 166 9.02 1.70 -7.16
N GLU A 167 9.89 1.13 -7.98
CA GLU A 167 11.33 1.37 -7.92
C GLU A 167 11.67 2.86 -8.01
N LYS A 168 11.01 3.60 -8.93
CA LYS A 168 11.23 5.04 -9.10
C LYS A 168 10.69 5.88 -7.95
N ILE A 169 9.57 5.49 -7.36
CA ILE A 169 9.02 6.17 -6.16
C ILE A 169 9.96 5.94 -4.98
N ASP A 170 10.43 4.70 -4.79
CA ASP A 170 11.35 4.33 -3.72
C ASP A 170 12.68 5.09 -3.88
N GLU A 171 13.25 5.14 -5.10
CA GLU A 171 14.46 5.92 -5.42
C GLU A 171 14.28 7.40 -5.07
N LYS A 172 13.17 8.03 -5.47
CA LYS A 172 12.89 9.43 -5.15
C LYS A 172 12.71 9.66 -3.65
N LEU A 173 12.03 8.73 -2.97
CA LEU A 173 11.84 8.80 -1.52
C LEU A 173 13.16 8.74 -0.77
N VAL A 174 14.04 7.80 -1.15
CA VAL A 174 15.40 7.66 -0.58
C VAL A 174 16.23 8.91 -0.85
N ASN A 175 16.25 9.42 -2.08
CA ASN A 175 17.00 10.62 -2.43
C ASN A 175 16.54 11.86 -1.63
N ASN A 176 15.23 12.08 -1.54
CA ASN A 176 14.67 13.18 -0.75
C ASN A 176 15.02 13.03 0.73
N PHE A 177 14.96 11.80 1.26
CA PHE A 177 15.31 11.51 2.63
C PHE A 177 16.79 11.82 2.93
N GLU A 178 17.70 11.38 2.07
CA GLU A 178 19.12 11.66 2.20
C GLU A 178 19.44 13.16 2.10
N GLU A 179 18.74 13.90 1.23
CA GLU A 179 18.89 15.34 1.11
C GLU A 179 18.46 16.06 2.39
N SER A 180 17.29 15.71 2.93
CA SER A 180 16.82 16.24 4.23
C SER A 180 17.77 15.91 5.36
N LEU A 181 18.34 14.70 5.43
CA LEU A 181 19.36 14.34 6.42
C LEU A 181 20.63 15.19 6.27
N ARG A 182 21.14 15.35 5.03
CA ARG A 182 22.30 16.22 4.75
C ARG A 182 22.04 17.65 5.21
N ARG A 183 20.85 18.18 4.96
CA ARG A 183 20.43 19.50 5.41
C ARG A 183 20.40 19.62 6.94
N ILE A 184 19.81 18.64 7.63
CA ILE A 184 19.81 18.59 9.11
C ILE A 184 21.25 18.62 9.65
N TYR A 185 22.16 17.81 9.09
CA TYR A 185 23.54 17.78 9.55
C TYR A 185 24.32 19.07 9.24
N SER A 186 24.03 19.72 8.11
CA SER A 186 24.57 21.06 7.82
C SER A 186 24.10 22.08 8.85
N LEU A 187 22.81 22.13 9.14
CA LEU A 187 22.23 23.06 10.12
C LEU A 187 22.77 22.82 11.54
N ILE A 188 23.03 21.56 11.90
CA ILE A 188 23.70 21.24 13.17
C ILE A 188 25.12 21.82 13.20
N SER A 189 25.90 21.63 12.14
CA SER A 189 27.24 22.19 12.01
C SER A 189 27.25 23.72 12.06
N ASP A 190 26.30 24.37 11.39
CA ASP A 190 26.13 25.82 11.38
C ASP A 190 25.80 26.35 12.78
N SER A 191 24.90 25.68 13.48
CA SER A 191 24.53 26.04 14.86
C SER A 191 25.72 25.92 15.80
N MET A 192 26.51 24.84 15.69
CA MET A 192 27.72 24.63 16.48
C MET A 192 28.77 25.72 16.22
N ARG A 193 29.02 26.08 14.96
CA ARG A 193 29.92 27.20 14.61
C ARG A 193 29.43 28.54 15.17
N ALA A 194 28.13 28.79 15.13
CA ALA A 194 27.54 29.99 15.73
C ALA A 194 27.71 30.02 17.25
N LEU A 195 27.60 28.87 17.94
CA LEU A 195 27.88 28.77 19.37
C LEU A 195 29.35 29.07 19.71
N GLU A 196 30.30 28.57 18.90
CA GLU A 196 31.72 28.86 19.06
C GLU A 196 32.03 30.36 18.87
N GLY A 197 31.33 31.02 17.94
CA GLY A 197 31.38 32.46 17.72
C GLY A 197 30.60 33.31 18.73
N ASN A 198 29.99 32.71 19.76
CA ASN A 198 29.07 33.36 20.71
C ASN A 198 27.86 34.07 20.07
N ASP A 199 27.48 33.67 18.85
CA ASP A 199 26.26 34.11 18.16
C ASP A 199 25.09 33.17 18.47
N PHE A 200 24.50 33.36 19.65
CA PHE A 200 23.42 32.48 20.14
C PHE A 200 22.10 32.63 19.37
N GLN A 201 21.85 33.77 18.72
CA GLN A 201 20.63 33.97 17.93
C GLN A 201 20.69 33.13 16.66
N SER A 202 21.82 33.16 15.94
CA SER A 202 22.01 32.30 14.77
C SER A 202 21.99 30.82 15.15
N ALA A 203 22.64 30.44 16.26
CA ALA A 203 22.62 29.06 16.74
C ALA A 203 21.19 28.56 17.02
N LYS A 204 20.37 29.37 17.70
CA LYS A 204 18.97 29.07 17.99
C LYS A 204 18.15 28.92 16.71
N LYS A 205 18.31 29.83 15.75
CA LYS A 205 17.60 29.78 14.47
C LYS A 205 17.91 28.50 13.70
N SER A 206 19.20 28.12 13.58
CA SER A 206 19.59 26.87 12.91
C SER A 206 19.03 25.62 13.61
N TYR A 207 18.91 25.65 14.95
CA TYR A 207 18.27 24.56 15.71
C TYR A 207 16.76 24.46 15.41
N GLU A 208 16.05 25.59 15.35
CA GLU A 208 14.62 25.60 14.99
C GLU A 208 14.39 25.08 13.57
N GLU A 209 15.26 25.46 12.62
CA GLU A 209 15.24 24.93 11.25
C GLU A 209 15.52 23.41 11.21
N CYS A 210 16.44 22.89 12.05
CA CYS A 210 16.64 21.44 12.18
C CYS A 210 15.36 20.71 12.59
N LEU A 211 14.59 21.27 13.54
CA LEU A 211 13.36 20.65 14.01
C LEU A 211 12.28 20.62 12.93
N LEU A 212 12.19 21.67 12.12
CA LEU A 212 11.26 21.71 10.99
C LEU A 212 11.61 20.64 9.95
N GLU A 213 12.88 20.54 9.56
CA GLU A 213 13.35 19.54 8.60
C GLU A 213 13.25 18.10 9.14
N PHE A 214 13.48 17.90 10.45
CA PHE A 214 13.32 16.60 11.09
C PHE A 214 11.87 16.11 11.08
N ARG A 215 10.90 17.03 11.21
CA ARG A 215 9.47 16.71 11.18
C ARG A 215 8.98 16.31 9.79
N SER A 216 9.65 16.77 8.72
CA SER A 216 9.34 16.36 7.35
C SER A 216 9.96 15.03 6.93
N LEU A 217 10.79 14.40 7.78
CA LEU A 217 11.40 13.11 7.44
C LEU A 217 10.33 12.00 7.36
N PRO A 218 10.31 11.20 6.27
CA PRO A 218 9.43 10.05 6.13
C PRO A 218 9.59 9.01 7.25
N LEU A 219 8.48 8.43 7.70
CA LEU A 219 8.45 7.48 8.83
C LEU A 219 9.18 6.16 8.56
N GLY A 220 9.33 5.76 7.29
CA GLY A 220 9.94 4.48 6.89
C GLY A 220 11.43 4.30 7.23
N PHE A 221 12.14 5.38 7.58
CA PHE A 221 13.58 5.39 7.86
C PHE A 221 13.86 5.55 9.36
N LEU A 222 13.39 4.59 10.16
CA LEU A 222 13.36 4.73 11.61
C LEU A 222 14.75 4.86 12.24
N ASP A 223 15.70 4.03 11.80
CA ASP A 223 17.03 3.96 12.41
C ASP A 223 17.81 5.27 12.20
N GLU A 224 17.77 5.82 10.99
CA GLU A 224 18.37 7.11 10.64
C GLU A 224 17.65 8.28 11.32
N ARG A 225 16.32 8.24 11.45
CA ARG A 225 15.57 9.25 12.21
C ARG A 225 15.96 9.24 13.68
N VAL A 226 16.15 8.08 14.30
CA VAL A 226 16.63 7.99 15.69
C VAL A 226 18.03 8.61 15.82
N GLN A 227 18.92 8.36 14.86
CA GLN A 227 20.25 8.96 14.85
C GLN A 227 20.20 10.49 14.71
N ALA A 228 19.40 11.00 13.77
CA ALA A 228 19.19 12.44 13.59
C ALA A 228 18.60 13.08 14.87
N ALA A 229 17.59 12.45 15.47
CA ALA A 229 16.98 12.92 16.71
C ALA A 229 18.00 13.01 17.86
N SER A 230 18.86 11.99 18.02
CA SER A 230 19.92 12.00 19.03
C SER A 230 20.85 13.20 18.87
N ARG A 231 21.29 13.48 17.64
CA ARG A 231 22.18 14.61 17.36
C ARG A 231 21.51 15.97 17.58
N ILE A 232 20.23 16.09 17.19
CA ILE A 232 19.43 17.31 17.44
C ILE A 232 19.27 17.53 18.95
N MET A 233 19.05 16.47 19.74
CA MET A 233 18.96 16.56 21.19
C MET A 233 20.29 16.99 21.84
N ASP A 234 21.42 16.52 21.32
CA ASP A 234 22.73 16.95 21.80
C ASP A 234 23.01 18.41 21.43
N LEU A 235 22.64 18.85 20.22
CA LEU A 235 22.70 20.26 19.84
C LEU A 235 21.86 21.13 20.78
N TYR A 236 20.61 20.71 21.04
CA TYR A 236 19.71 21.39 21.95
C TYR A 236 20.38 21.62 23.32
N ARG A 237 20.97 20.57 23.91
CA ARG A 237 21.65 20.66 25.21
C ARG A 237 22.75 21.72 25.18
N GLN A 238 23.55 21.73 24.12
CA GLN A 238 24.67 22.67 23.98
C GLN A 238 24.19 24.12 23.84
N VAL A 239 23.20 24.37 22.97
CA VAL A 239 22.60 25.70 22.78
C VAL A 239 22.03 26.21 24.12
N ALA A 240 21.27 25.37 24.82
CA ALA A 240 20.63 25.73 26.09
C ALA A 240 21.66 26.06 27.19
N ILE A 241 22.70 25.24 27.35
CA ILE A 241 23.77 25.47 28.32
C ILE A 241 24.50 26.78 28.02
N LYS A 242 24.89 27.01 26.76
CA LYS A 242 25.63 28.19 26.36
C LYS A 242 24.84 29.49 26.53
N ILE A 243 23.57 29.50 26.16
CA ILE A 243 22.67 30.63 26.41
C ILE A 243 22.59 30.92 27.92
N ARG A 244 22.44 29.87 28.74
CA ARG A 244 22.33 30.03 30.19
C ARG A 244 23.60 30.60 30.82
N ILE A 245 24.78 30.17 30.36
CA ILE A 245 26.05 30.73 30.82
C ILE A 245 26.12 32.23 30.51
N ARG A 246 25.81 32.65 29.27
CA ARG A 246 25.82 34.07 28.87
C ARG A 246 24.88 34.92 29.72
N GLU A 247 23.68 34.40 30.03
CA GLU A 247 22.72 35.08 30.90
C GLU A 247 23.27 35.29 32.32
N LEU A 248 23.87 34.25 32.90
CA LEU A 248 24.46 34.31 34.24
C LEU A 248 25.66 35.26 34.28
N GLU A 249 26.50 35.27 33.25
CA GLU A 249 27.61 36.23 33.12
C GLU A 249 27.09 37.67 33.04
N GLY A 250 26.02 37.92 32.28
CA GLY A 250 25.37 39.23 32.23
C GLY A 250 24.79 39.67 33.59
N GLN A 251 24.21 38.74 34.35
CA GLN A 251 23.71 39.01 35.70
C GLN A 251 24.84 39.35 36.66
N LEU A 252 25.93 38.59 36.65
CA LEU A 252 27.10 38.84 37.50
C LEU A 252 27.76 40.19 37.18
N LEU A 253 27.90 40.52 35.89
CA LEU A 253 28.50 41.79 35.45
C LEU A 253 27.62 43.01 35.74
N SER A 254 26.30 42.85 35.69
CA SER A 254 25.37 43.97 35.94
C SER A 254 25.26 44.38 37.42
N GLY A 255 25.89 43.64 38.35
CA GLY A 255 26.08 44.04 39.75
C GLY A 255 24.80 44.26 40.56
N LYS A 256 23.62 44.03 39.97
CA LYS A 256 22.32 44.14 40.63
C LYS A 256 21.77 42.74 40.85
N GLY A 257 21.81 42.30 42.10
CA GLY A 257 21.01 41.18 42.61
C GLY A 257 19.51 41.49 42.60
N THR A 258 18.97 41.88 41.44
CA THR A 258 17.54 41.96 41.21
C THR A 258 17.05 40.57 40.82
N GLU A 259 16.41 39.91 41.77
CA GLU A 259 15.60 38.70 41.59
C GLU A 259 14.70 38.89 40.36
N ALA A 260 15.02 38.23 39.25
CA ALA A 260 14.31 38.41 37.98
C ALA A 260 12.97 37.65 38.01
N PRO A 261 11.81 38.33 38.07
CA PRO A 261 10.50 37.71 37.98
C PRO A 261 10.11 37.71 36.48
N GLY A 262 10.29 36.60 35.78
CA GLY A 262 9.81 36.55 34.38
C GLY A 262 10.15 35.33 33.53
N MET A 263 11.19 34.53 33.86
CA MET A 263 11.61 33.43 32.97
C MET A 263 10.97 32.05 33.21
N GLN A 264 10.10 31.90 34.22
CA GLN A 264 9.41 30.62 34.45
C GLN A 264 8.49 30.20 33.28
N GLY A 265 7.96 31.14 32.49
CA GLY A 265 7.01 30.83 31.41
C GLY A 265 7.64 30.17 30.18
N MET A 266 8.82 30.64 29.76
CA MET A 266 9.49 30.15 28.54
C MET A 266 10.19 28.81 28.76
N GLN A 267 10.79 28.62 29.94
CA GLN A 267 11.37 27.33 30.34
C GLN A 267 10.31 26.22 30.40
N LYS A 268 9.08 26.55 30.82
CA LYS A 268 8.02 25.55 30.95
C LYS A 268 7.53 25.05 29.60
N ARG A 269 7.30 25.94 28.62
CA ARG A 269 6.85 25.53 27.27
C ARG A 269 7.91 24.74 26.49
N ASP A 270 9.17 25.15 26.59
CA ASP A 270 10.26 24.45 25.90
C ASP A 270 10.56 23.10 26.57
N ALA A 271 10.39 22.99 27.89
CA ALA A 271 10.54 21.73 28.63
C ALA A 271 9.38 20.77 28.35
N GLU A 272 8.13 21.27 28.29
CA GLU A 272 6.95 20.47 27.93
C GLU A 272 7.08 19.91 26.50
N SER A 273 7.43 20.75 25.53
CA SER A 273 7.64 20.31 24.13
C SER A 273 8.76 19.26 24.01
N ARG A 274 9.82 19.37 24.82
CA ARG A 274 10.91 18.36 24.89
C ARG A 274 10.48 17.07 25.55
N SER A 275 9.77 17.17 26.66
CA SER A 275 9.23 16.02 27.38
C SER A 275 8.29 15.24 26.45
N GLU A 276 7.49 15.94 25.67
CA GLU A 276 6.59 15.34 24.69
C GLU A 276 7.35 14.69 23.53
N MET A 277 8.32 15.38 22.93
CA MET A 277 9.14 14.81 21.85
C MET A 277 9.90 13.55 22.28
N LEU A 278 10.52 13.57 23.47
CA LEU A 278 11.23 12.42 24.04
C LEU A 278 10.27 11.28 24.37
N ARG A 279 9.12 11.58 24.96
CA ARG A 279 8.07 10.61 25.24
C ARG A 279 7.62 9.94 23.94
N ASN A 280 7.36 10.71 22.88
CA ASN A 280 6.95 10.19 21.59
C ASN A 280 8.03 9.32 20.92
N LEU A 281 9.31 9.72 20.98
CA LEU A 281 10.42 8.91 20.47
C LEU A 281 10.61 7.61 21.24
N LEU A 282 10.47 7.64 22.56
CA LEU A 282 10.56 6.43 23.40
C LEU A 282 9.40 5.48 23.12
N VAL A 283 8.18 6.01 22.98
CA VAL A 283 7.00 5.25 22.57
C VAL A 283 7.25 4.59 21.22
N GLN A 284 7.68 5.34 20.21
CA GLN A 284 7.96 4.78 18.87
C GLN A 284 9.06 3.71 18.90
N LYS A 285 10.14 3.93 19.65
CA LYS A 285 11.22 2.94 19.79
C LYS A 285 10.75 1.65 20.46
N ARG A 286 9.88 1.75 21.47
CA ARG A 286 9.32 0.58 22.16
C ARG A 286 8.35 -0.19 21.26
N ILE A 287 7.50 0.52 20.53
CA ILE A 287 6.58 -0.08 19.55
C ILE A 287 7.35 -0.78 18.43
N SER A 288 8.42 -0.18 17.90
CA SER A 288 9.22 -0.81 16.85
C SER A 288 9.99 -2.04 17.36
N SER A 289 10.52 -2.00 18.59
CA SER A 289 11.13 -3.14 19.25
C SER A 289 10.13 -4.30 19.42
N ALA A 290 8.92 -4.00 19.91
CA ALA A 290 7.86 -4.99 20.06
C ALA A 290 7.48 -5.64 18.73
N ARG A 291 7.30 -4.84 17.66
CA ARG A 291 6.99 -5.35 16.31
C ARG A 291 8.07 -6.30 15.81
N LYS A 292 9.35 -5.91 15.89
CA LYS A 292 10.48 -6.79 15.50
C LYS A 292 10.48 -8.12 16.26
N ARG A 293 10.08 -8.14 17.54
CA ARG A 293 9.99 -9.37 18.34
C ARG A 293 8.77 -10.21 17.98
N MET A 294 7.62 -9.60 17.69
CA MET A 294 6.44 -10.32 17.20
C MET A 294 6.72 -10.99 15.86
N ASP A 295 7.41 -10.27 14.95
CA ASP A 295 7.81 -10.80 13.64
C ASP A 295 8.76 -12.02 13.76
N SER A 296 9.55 -12.09 14.84
CA SER A 296 10.41 -13.24 15.13
C SER A 296 9.75 -14.34 15.98
N GLY A 297 8.46 -14.20 16.31
CA GLY A 297 7.73 -15.13 17.17
C GLY A 297 8.05 -15.02 18.67
N ASP A 298 8.79 -13.99 19.10
CA ASP A 298 9.09 -13.69 20.51
C ASP A 298 7.99 -12.81 21.13
N TYR A 299 6.79 -13.37 21.25
CA TYR A 299 5.65 -12.67 21.87
C TYR A 299 5.89 -12.34 23.35
N GLY A 300 6.64 -13.20 24.06
CA GLY A 300 7.00 -12.99 25.47
C GLY A 300 7.86 -11.75 25.67
N GLY A 301 8.82 -11.49 24.76
CA GLY A 301 9.62 -10.29 24.77
C GLY A 301 8.91 -9.05 24.22
N ALA A 302 7.95 -9.20 23.30
CA ALA A 302 7.20 -8.09 22.72
C ALA A 302 6.25 -7.41 23.73
N LYS A 303 5.58 -8.20 24.58
CA LYS A 303 4.62 -7.71 25.57
C LYS A 303 5.16 -6.59 26.49
N PRO A 304 6.32 -6.74 27.18
CA PRO A 304 6.83 -5.70 28.07
C PRO A 304 7.26 -4.42 27.33
N ASP A 305 7.64 -4.52 26.06
CA ASP A 305 7.92 -3.34 25.23
C ASP A 305 6.64 -2.56 24.93
N LEU A 306 5.53 -3.23 24.57
CA LEU A 306 4.22 -2.61 24.37
C LEU A 306 3.65 -2.00 25.65
N GLU A 307 3.74 -2.72 26.78
CA GLU A 307 3.31 -2.20 28.09
C GLU A 307 4.09 -0.93 28.47
N SER A 308 5.40 -0.91 28.22
CA SER A 308 6.24 0.26 28.45
C SER A 308 5.85 1.44 27.55
N ALA A 309 5.52 1.17 26.28
CA ALA A 309 5.05 2.19 25.34
C ALA A 309 3.71 2.78 25.79
N LEU A 310 2.73 1.94 26.14
CA LEU A 310 1.39 2.39 26.57
C LEU A 310 1.40 3.04 27.95
N LYS A 311 2.34 2.68 28.83
CA LYS A 311 2.56 3.42 30.08
C LYS A 311 3.05 4.84 29.82
N LEU A 312 3.87 5.01 28.78
CA LEU A 312 4.30 6.34 28.35
C LEU A 312 3.15 7.05 27.67
N ASP A 313 2.45 6.48 26.70
CA ASP A 313 1.31 7.08 26.01
C ASP A 313 0.09 6.12 25.96
N PRO A 314 -0.85 6.24 26.92
CA PRO A 314 -1.98 5.31 27.06
C PRO A 314 -2.95 5.29 25.88
N HIS A 315 -2.94 6.34 25.05
CA HIS A 315 -3.86 6.49 23.92
C HIS A 315 -3.17 6.26 22.58
N ASN A 316 -1.94 5.73 22.58
CA ASN A 316 -1.22 5.46 21.36
C ASN A 316 -1.91 4.37 20.53
N PRO A 317 -2.41 4.66 19.30
CA PRO A 317 -3.21 3.71 18.53
C PRO A 317 -2.39 2.48 18.10
N ASP A 318 -1.13 2.66 17.72
CA ASP A 318 -0.26 1.56 17.28
C ASP A 318 0.03 0.60 18.44
N GLY A 319 0.32 1.14 19.63
CA GLY A 319 0.54 0.33 20.83
C GLY A 319 -0.70 -0.47 21.24
N LEU A 320 -1.89 0.12 21.14
CA LEU A 320 -3.16 -0.54 21.47
C LEU A 320 -3.52 -1.65 20.48
N ASN A 321 -3.33 -1.40 19.18
CA ASN A 321 -3.59 -2.38 18.13
C ASN A 321 -2.67 -3.60 18.26
N LEU A 322 -1.36 -3.37 18.40
CA LEU A 322 -0.38 -4.46 18.59
C LEU A 322 -0.65 -5.26 19.88
N MET A 323 -1.07 -4.59 20.96
CA MET A 323 -1.43 -5.28 22.21
C MET A 323 -2.67 -6.18 22.01
N LYS A 324 -3.66 -5.73 21.23
CA LYS A 324 -4.84 -6.53 20.90
C LYS A 324 -4.48 -7.74 20.05
N GLU A 325 -3.63 -7.58 19.04
CA GLU A 325 -3.12 -8.68 18.21
C GLU A 325 -2.38 -9.73 19.05
N LEU A 326 -1.50 -9.27 19.95
CA LEU A 326 -0.75 -10.15 20.85
C LEU A 326 -1.66 -10.96 21.79
N MET A 327 -2.82 -10.43 22.18
CA MET A 327 -3.82 -11.17 22.98
C MET A 327 -4.70 -12.11 22.16
N GLN A 328 -4.78 -11.95 20.85
CA GLN A 328 -5.59 -12.78 19.96
C GLN A 328 -4.78 -13.90 19.27
N GLY A 329 -3.46 -13.73 19.13
CA GLY A 329 -2.58 -14.63 18.37
C GLY A 329 -1.52 -15.39 19.17
N GLY A 330 -1.51 -15.32 20.50
CA GLY A 330 -0.61 -16.09 21.38
C GLY A 330 -1.33 -17.22 22.11
#